data_AF-A0AAQ4FNJ3-F1
#
_entry.id   AF-A0AAQ4FNJ3-F1
#
_cell.length_a   1.000
_cell.length_b   1.000
_cell.length_c   1.000
_cell.angle_alpha   90.00
_cell.angle_beta   90.00
_cell.angle_gamma   90.00
#
_symmetry.space_group_name_H-M   'P 1'
#
loop_
_entity.id
_entity.type
_entity.pdbx_description
1 polymer ?
#
loop_
_entity_poly.entity_id
_entity_poly.type
_entity_poly.pdbx_seq_one_letter_code
_entity_poly.pdbx_strand_id
1 'polypeptide(L)'
;MLSSLPNVVFGSVQASEEFRDTPLESWYSSAAINRSVFYEKHLSGALRLAVLFKRGGVFLDEDTVTMKPLSEFRTCVSQKLLRKGDSVGNSFLFFEAGHAFLRDVMERAASDYDPARSSCMGPELLRDVLLERCGVDSVAPLASSGRRCKEVLVLPAHVLMPVPWTAWKQLFDACRDSDWDTLRSSHAVCFYRGVSSGHAAAWHSAYWRAASDFCPRSLDLSLEQSGGF
;
A
#
# COMPACT_ATOMS: atom_id res chain seq x y z
N MET A 1 -18.23 -12.28 7.33
CA MET A 1 -17.24 -13.37 7.33
C MET A 1 -15.99 -12.95 8.09
N LEU A 2 -15.21 -12.01 7.56
CA LEU A 2 -14.10 -11.40 8.31
C LEU A 2 -14.55 -10.70 9.60
N SER A 3 -15.81 -10.24 9.65
CA SER A 3 -16.46 -9.71 10.86
C SER A 3 -16.57 -10.71 12.03
N SER A 4 -16.30 -12.00 11.79
CA SER A 4 -16.22 -13.02 12.84
C SER A 4 -14.86 -13.06 13.54
N LEU A 5 -13.85 -12.38 13.00
CA LEU A 5 -12.54 -12.26 13.62
C LEU A 5 -12.62 -11.20 14.74
N PRO A 6 -12.28 -11.55 16.00
CA PRO A 6 -12.55 -10.69 17.16
C PRO A 6 -11.74 -9.38 17.17
N ASN A 7 -10.65 -9.34 16.42
CA ASN A 7 -9.73 -8.21 16.29
C ASN A 7 -9.87 -7.47 14.95
N VAL A 8 -10.95 -7.72 14.20
CA VAL A 8 -11.25 -7.03 12.93
C VAL A 8 -12.54 -6.26 13.08
N VAL A 9 -12.47 -4.95 12.88
CA VAL A 9 -13.63 -4.05 12.95
C VAL A 9 -13.89 -3.50 11.55
N PHE A 10 -15.14 -3.63 11.10
CA PHE A 10 -15.60 -3.02 9.86
C PHE A 10 -16.20 -1.65 10.19
N GLY A 11 -15.68 -0.62 9.53
CA GLY A 11 -16.20 0.74 9.63
C GLY A 11 -16.63 1.25 8.26
N SER A 12 -17.65 2.10 8.24
CA SER A 12 -18.00 2.89 7.07
C SER A 12 -17.25 4.22 7.10
N VAL A 13 -16.75 4.64 5.95
CA VAL A 13 -16.06 5.93 5.81
C VAL A 13 -16.90 6.83 4.90
N GLN A 14 -17.24 8.03 5.38
CA GLN A 14 -17.87 9.06 4.55
C GLN A 14 -16.81 9.98 3.97
N ALA A 15 -16.63 9.93 2.65
CA ALA A 15 -15.56 10.67 1.98
C ALA A 15 -15.60 12.18 2.26
N SER A 16 -16.78 12.80 2.29
CA SER A 16 -16.95 14.21 2.64
C SER A 16 -16.46 14.53 4.05
N GLU A 17 -16.67 13.65 5.03
CA GLU A 17 -16.20 13.82 6.40
C GLU A 17 -14.69 13.62 6.51
N GLU A 18 -14.11 12.68 5.75
CA GLU A 18 -12.66 12.47 5.73
C GLU A 18 -11.93 13.66 5.12
N PHE A 19 -12.44 14.20 4.01
CA PHE A 19 -11.77 15.29 3.32
C PHE A 19 -11.93 16.65 4.00
N ARG A 20 -12.96 16.83 4.85
CA ARG A 20 -13.15 18.08 5.62
C ARG A 20 -11.90 18.45 6.42
N ASP A 21 -11.53 19.72 6.41
CA ASP A 21 -10.35 20.28 7.09
C ASP A 21 -9.01 19.68 6.60
N THR A 22 -9.01 19.14 5.37
CA THR A 22 -7.79 18.68 4.67
C THR A 22 -7.62 19.43 3.35
N PRO A 23 -6.41 19.46 2.77
CA PRO A 23 -6.20 20.06 1.45
C PRO A 23 -7.05 19.45 0.32
N LEU A 24 -7.61 18.25 0.52
CA LEU A 24 -8.48 17.57 -0.45
C LEU A 24 -9.94 18.05 -0.41
N GLU A 25 -10.35 18.86 0.56
CA GLU A 25 -11.75 19.27 0.74
C GLU A 25 -12.31 19.99 -0.49
N SER A 26 -11.58 21.01 -0.97
CA SER A 26 -12.00 21.81 -2.12
C SER A 26 -12.01 20.99 -3.41
N TRP A 27 -11.02 20.11 -3.59
CA TRP A 27 -10.95 19.16 -4.70
C TRP A 27 -12.18 18.25 -4.72
N TYR A 28 -12.53 17.63 -3.60
CA TYR A 28 -13.68 16.73 -3.52
C TYR A 28 -15.01 17.50 -3.73
N SER A 29 -15.14 18.66 -3.10
CA SER A 29 -16.33 19.52 -3.21
C SER A 29 -16.56 20.06 -4.61
N SER A 30 -15.50 20.23 -5.42
CA SER A 30 -15.60 20.64 -6.82
C SER A 30 -16.23 19.56 -7.73
N ALA A 31 -16.45 18.35 -7.22
CA ALA A 31 -16.91 17.18 -7.96
C ALA A 31 -15.99 16.80 -9.15
N ALA A 32 -14.74 17.28 -9.18
CA ALA A 32 -13.79 16.99 -10.25
C ALA A 32 -13.55 15.49 -10.43
N ILE A 33 -13.62 14.71 -9.33
CA ILE A 33 -13.48 13.26 -9.34
C ILE A 33 -14.55 12.55 -10.18
N ASN A 34 -15.76 13.11 -10.30
CA ASN A 34 -16.86 12.51 -11.07
C ASN A 34 -16.57 12.42 -12.58
N ARG A 35 -15.57 13.17 -13.07
CA ARG A 35 -15.11 13.11 -14.46
C ARG A 35 -14.08 12.00 -14.70
N SER A 36 -13.64 11.31 -13.65
CA SER A 36 -12.59 10.30 -13.79
C SER A 36 -13.14 8.94 -14.15
N VAL A 37 -12.53 8.33 -15.17
CA VAL A 37 -12.72 6.91 -15.51
C VAL A 37 -12.03 5.97 -14.51
N PHE A 38 -11.25 6.53 -13.57
CA PHE A 38 -10.53 5.81 -12.51
C PHE A 38 -11.07 6.18 -11.11
N TYR A 39 -12.38 6.50 -11.03
CA TYR A 39 -13.04 7.03 -9.83
C TYR A 39 -12.65 6.29 -8.54
N GLU A 40 -12.82 4.97 -8.48
CA GLU A 40 -12.54 4.17 -7.27
C GLU A 40 -11.07 4.24 -6.86
N LYS A 41 -10.15 4.19 -7.84
CA LYS A 41 -8.71 4.27 -7.60
C LYS A 41 -8.32 5.65 -7.07
N HIS A 42 -8.89 6.71 -7.63
CA HIS A 42 -8.64 8.08 -7.20
C HIS A 42 -9.23 8.33 -5.81
N LEU A 43 -10.46 7.88 -5.56
CA LEU A 43 -11.12 8.03 -4.27
C LEU A 43 -10.38 7.26 -3.18
N SER A 44 -10.01 6.00 -3.45
CA SER A 44 -9.19 5.18 -2.53
C SER A 44 -7.85 5.85 -2.23
N GLY A 45 -7.18 6.41 -3.25
CA GLY A 45 -5.94 7.17 -3.10
C GLY A 45 -6.06 8.43 -2.25
N ALA A 46 -7.12 9.21 -2.44
CA ALA A 46 -7.39 10.37 -1.63
C ALA A 46 -7.75 9.97 -0.18
N LEU A 47 -8.63 8.98 0.00
CA LEU A 47 -9.09 8.51 1.32
C LEU A 47 -7.94 8.00 2.18
N ARG A 48 -7.02 7.18 1.63
CA ARG A 48 -5.88 6.68 2.42
C ARG A 48 -5.03 7.82 2.99
N LEU A 49 -4.82 8.89 2.21
CA LEU A 49 -4.06 10.05 2.64
C LEU A 49 -4.81 10.83 3.73
N ALA A 50 -6.09 11.12 3.52
CA ALA A 50 -6.92 11.86 4.46
C ALA A 50 -7.09 11.12 5.79
N VAL A 51 -7.38 9.82 5.74
CA VAL A 51 -7.56 8.97 6.93
C VAL A 51 -6.27 8.92 7.75
N LEU A 52 -5.12 8.66 7.10
CA LEU A 52 -3.83 8.67 7.78
C LEU A 52 -3.47 10.05 8.32
N PHE A 53 -3.75 11.12 7.57
CA PHE A 53 -3.48 12.47 8.04
C PHE A 53 -4.31 12.80 9.28
N LYS A 54 -5.57 12.38 9.34
CA LYS A 54 -6.44 12.67 10.49
C LYS A 54 -6.15 11.80 11.70
N ARG A 55 -5.88 10.51 11.49
CA ARG A 55 -5.86 9.51 12.56
C ARG A 55 -4.47 8.93 12.85
N GLY A 56 -3.53 9.10 11.93
CA GLY A 56 -2.24 8.41 11.96
C GLY A 56 -2.38 6.90 11.81
N GLY A 57 -1.30 6.19 12.13
CA GLY A 57 -1.25 4.74 12.11
C GLY A 57 -0.73 4.18 10.79
N VAL A 58 -1.15 2.95 10.48
CA VAL A 58 -0.68 2.16 9.34
C VAL A 58 -1.82 1.97 8.34
N PHE A 59 -1.55 2.29 7.08
CA PHE A 59 -2.36 1.85 5.94
C PHE A 59 -1.68 0.67 5.27
N LEU A 60 -2.47 -0.33 4.90
CA LEU A 60 -2.07 -1.53 4.17
C LEU A 60 -3.13 -1.84 3.11
N ASP A 61 -2.70 -2.20 1.90
CA ASP A 61 -3.62 -2.78 0.92
C ASP A 61 -4.09 -4.17 1.40
N GLU A 62 -5.35 -4.51 1.08
CA GLU A 62 -6.00 -5.76 1.49
C GLU A 62 -5.33 -7.02 0.93
N ASP A 63 -4.49 -6.87 -0.11
CA ASP A 63 -3.77 -7.95 -0.77
C ASP A 63 -2.37 -8.19 -0.18
N THR A 64 -2.16 -7.77 1.06
CA THR A 64 -0.89 -7.91 1.76
C THR A 64 -1.00 -8.88 2.94
N VAL A 65 -0.04 -9.80 3.06
CA VAL A 65 0.13 -10.65 4.25
C VAL A 65 1.27 -10.08 5.09
N THR A 66 0.97 -9.75 6.35
CA THR A 66 1.96 -9.30 7.34
C THR A 66 2.52 -10.52 8.08
N MET A 67 3.85 -10.68 8.04
CA MET A 67 4.57 -11.82 8.60
C MET A 67 5.36 -11.45 9.87
N LYS A 68 5.64 -10.16 10.08
CA LYS A 68 6.29 -9.63 11.29
C LYS A 68 5.59 -8.34 11.76
N PRO A 69 5.65 -8.02 13.07
CA PRO A 69 5.04 -6.78 13.58
C PRO A 69 5.57 -5.54 12.87
N LEU A 70 4.67 -4.64 12.47
CA LEU A 70 5.02 -3.39 11.80
C LEU A 70 5.26 -2.22 12.77
N SER A 71 5.11 -2.47 14.08
CA SER A 71 5.20 -1.48 15.16
C SER A 71 6.61 -0.94 15.39
N GLU A 72 7.64 -1.56 14.81
CA GLU A 72 9.02 -1.07 14.85
C GLU A 72 9.28 0.10 13.90
N PHE A 73 8.43 0.26 12.87
CA PHE A 73 8.51 1.36 11.93
C PHE A 73 7.65 2.54 12.41
N ARG A 74 7.96 3.75 11.95
CA ARG A 74 7.18 4.98 12.15
C ARG A 74 7.51 5.98 11.06
N THR A 75 6.53 6.75 10.61
CA THR A 75 6.71 7.86 9.64
C THR A 75 7.55 7.41 8.44
N CYS A 76 7.00 6.46 7.67
CA CYS A 76 7.72 5.80 6.61
C CYS A 76 6.83 5.40 5.43
N VAL A 77 7.50 5.29 4.28
CA VAL A 77 6.97 4.76 3.02
C VAL A 77 7.78 3.54 2.61
N SER A 78 7.23 2.67 1.76
CA SER A 78 7.99 1.56 1.18
C SER A 78 8.65 1.97 -0.14
N GLN A 79 9.85 1.48 -0.40
CA GLN A 79 10.45 1.52 -1.74
C GLN A 79 9.75 0.47 -2.62
N LYS A 80 9.51 0.85 -3.87
CA LYS A 80 8.98 -0.01 -4.93
C LYS A 80 9.99 -0.11 -6.07
N LEU A 81 10.45 -1.33 -6.35
CA LEU A 81 11.35 -1.58 -7.48
C LEU A 81 10.58 -1.59 -8.80
N LEU A 82 11.17 -1.00 -9.84
CA LEU A 82 10.67 -0.99 -11.21
C LEU A 82 11.67 -1.68 -12.13
N ARG A 83 11.27 -1.96 -13.39
CA ARG A 83 12.20 -2.51 -14.39
C ARG A 83 13.41 -1.60 -14.65
N LYS A 84 13.21 -0.29 -14.51
CA LYS A 84 14.24 0.75 -14.61
C LYS A 84 13.99 1.75 -13.50
N GLY A 85 14.96 1.91 -12.60
CA GLY A 85 14.86 2.81 -11.45
C GLY A 85 13.94 2.30 -10.35
N ASP A 86 13.48 3.23 -9.52
CA ASP A 86 12.65 2.95 -8.37
C ASP A 86 11.64 4.06 -8.07
N SER A 87 10.70 3.73 -7.22
CA SER A 87 9.64 4.60 -6.75
C SER A 87 9.34 4.29 -5.29
N VAL A 88 8.30 4.92 -4.74
CA VAL A 88 7.69 4.52 -3.48
C VAL A 88 6.41 3.72 -3.76
N GLY A 89 6.01 2.87 -2.83
CA GLY A 89 4.71 2.22 -2.82
C GLY A 89 3.64 3.13 -2.20
N ASN A 90 2.38 2.86 -2.52
CA ASN A 90 1.24 3.38 -1.76
C ASN A 90 0.43 2.28 -1.06
N SER A 91 0.92 1.04 -1.13
CA SER A 91 0.31 -0.16 -0.54
C SER A 91 0.65 -0.35 0.93
N PHE A 92 1.64 0.40 1.42
CA PHE A 92 1.97 0.53 2.82
C PHE A 92 2.38 1.97 3.10
N LEU A 93 1.78 2.57 4.13
CA LEU A 93 2.14 3.90 4.64
C LEU A 93 2.02 3.85 6.16
N PHE A 94 3.00 4.40 6.88
CA PHE A 94 2.88 4.62 8.32
C PHE A 94 3.19 6.07 8.61
N PHE A 95 2.23 6.84 9.08
CA PHE A 95 2.44 8.22 9.51
C PHE A 95 1.76 8.52 10.85
N GLU A 96 2.34 9.43 11.60
CA GLU A 96 1.65 10.06 12.72
C GLU A 96 0.58 11.03 12.19
N ALA A 97 -0.48 11.26 12.97
CA ALA A 97 -1.52 12.20 12.59
C ALA A 97 -0.95 13.62 12.38
N GLY A 98 -1.47 14.34 11.38
CA GLY A 98 -1.08 15.70 11.06
C GLY A 98 0.27 15.85 10.36
N HIS A 99 0.94 14.75 9.99
CA HIS A 99 2.30 14.81 9.46
C HIS A 99 2.40 15.67 8.18
N ALA A 100 3.37 16.60 8.16
CA ALA A 100 3.52 17.59 7.10
C ALA A 100 3.70 16.96 5.70
N PHE A 101 4.41 15.82 5.59
CA PHE A 101 4.55 15.13 4.30
C PHE A 101 3.19 14.75 3.68
N LEU A 102 2.24 14.26 4.49
CA LEU A 102 0.91 13.91 3.96
C LEU A 102 0.12 15.15 3.54
N ARG A 103 0.30 16.28 4.26
CA ARG A 103 -0.27 17.58 3.86
C ARG A 103 0.26 18.01 2.50
N ASP A 104 1.58 18.02 2.30
CA ASP A 104 2.20 18.41 1.02
C ASP A 104 1.70 17.51 -0.12
N VAL A 105 1.60 16.20 0.13
CA VAL A 105 1.07 15.23 -0.85
C VAL A 105 -0.37 15.54 -1.20
N MET A 106 -1.24 15.83 -0.23
CA MET A 106 -2.64 16.18 -0.47
C MET A 106 -2.82 17.51 -1.19
N GLU A 107 -2.00 18.52 -0.86
CA GLU A 107 -1.99 19.81 -1.56
C GLU A 107 -1.63 19.63 -3.04
N ARG A 108 -0.55 18.89 -3.32
CA ARG A 108 -0.15 18.53 -4.68
C ARG A 108 -1.22 17.72 -5.41
N ALA A 109 -1.87 16.79 -4.70
CA ALA A 109 -2.94 15.98 -5.29
C ALA A 109 -4.12 16.83 -5.74
N ALA A 110 -4.50 17.83 -4.93
CA ALA A 110 -5.61 18.73 -5.23
C ALA A 110 -5.26 19.70 -6.36
N SER A 111 -4.04 20.25 -6.39
CA SER A 111 -3.61 21.23 -7.40
C SER A 111 -3.42 20.62 -8.78
N ASP A 112 -2.82 19.44 -8.84
CA ASP A 112 -2.36 18.81 -10.09
C ASP A 112 -3.31 17.69 -10.55
N TYR A 113 -4.54 17.68 -10.02
CA TYR A 113 -5.50 16.62 -10.29
C TYR A 113 -5.88 16.55 -11.77
N ASP A 114 -5.66 15.39 -12.37
CA ASP A 114 -6.10 15.06 -13.72
C ASP A 114 -7.00 13.82 -13.70
N PRO A 115 -8.30 13.94 -14.03
CA PRO A 115 -9.23 12.82 -14.01
C PRO A 115 -8.90 11.73 -15.06
N ALA A 116 -8.12 12.05 -16.10
CA ALA A 116 -7.71 11.13 -17.16
C ALA A 116 -6.44 10.34 -16.81
N ARG A 117 -5.68 10.74 -15.78
CA ARG A 117 -4.44 10.06 -15.36
C ARG A 117 -4.70 9.11 -14.20
N SER A 118 -4.61 7.81 -14.45
CA SER A 118 -4.87 6.78 -13.43
C SER A 118 -3.95 6.82 -12.20
N SER A 119 -2.80 7.50 -12.26
CA SER A 119 -1.76 7.53 -11.23
C SER A 119 -1.69 8.85 -10.44
N CYS A 120 -2.57 9.82 -10.73
CA CYS A 120 -2.49 11.17 -10.14
C CYS A 120 -2.72 11.18 -8.60
N MET A 121 -3.41 10.18 -8.07
CA MET A 121 -3.64 9.96 -6.63
C MET A 121 -2.87 8.72 -6.10
N GLY A 122 -1.79 8.36 -6.80
CA GLY A 122 -1.09 7.09 -6.66
C GLY A 122 0.34 7.20 -6.13
N PRO A 123 1.16 6.15 -6.32
CA PRO A 123 2.53 6.12 -5.85
C PRO A 123 3.45 7.15 -6.54
N GLU A 124 3.13 7.59 -7.76
CA GLU A 124 3.87 8.64 -8.47
C GLU A 124 3.80 9.98 -7.72
N LEU A 125 2.61 10.36 -7.26
CA LEU A 125 2.41 11.56 -6.45
C LEU A 125 3.28 11.54 -5.17
N LEU A 126 3.25 10.43 -4.43
CA LEU A 126 4.06 10.24 -3.22
C LEU A 126 5.56 10.33 -3.53
N ARG A 127 5.99 9.71 -4.62
CA ARG A 127 7.39 9.75 -5.08
C ARG A 127 7.81 11.19 -5.35
N ASP A 128 7.05 11.90 -6.18
CA ASP A 128 7.47 13.21 -6.68
C ASP A 128 7.57 14.23 -5.52
N VAL A 129 6.59 14.24 -4.61
CA VAL A 129 6.64 15.09 -3.40
C VAL A 129 7.80 14.70 -2.48
N LEU A 130 8.09 13.40 -2.32
CA LEU A 130 9.23 12.95 -1.51
C LEU A 130 10.56 13.41 -2.11
N LEU A 131 10.75 13.21 -3.41
CA LEU A 131 11.98 13.60 -4.12
C LEU A 131 12.21 15.11 -4.06
N GLU A 132 11.16 15.90 -4.31
CA GLU A 132 11.19 17.37 -4.22
C GLU A 132 11.56 17.83 -2.80
N ARG A 133 10.87 17.31 -1.79
CA ARG A 133 11.10 17.65 -0.36
C ARG A 133 12.51 17.25 0.11
N CYS A 134 13.07 16.20 -0.47
CA CYS A 134 14.39 15.67 -0.13
C CYS A 134 15.54 16.24 -0.97
N GLY A 135 15.24 16.90 -2.10
CA GLY A 135 16.26 17.39 -3.03
C GLY A 135 17.09 16.25 -3.64
N VAL A 136 16.45 15.14 -4.02
CA VAL A 136 17.11 13.97 -4.63
C VAL A 136 16.36 13.51 -5.88
N ASP A 137 17.08 12.89 -6.83
CA ASP A 137 16.50 12.50 -8.13
C ASP A 137 15.91 11.07 -8.17
N SER A 138 16.22 10.25 -7.15
CA SER A 138 15.76 8.85 -7.06
C SER A 138 15.53 8.42 -5.60
N VAL A 139 14.77 7.33 -5.42
CA VAL A 139 14.42 6.83 -4.09
C VAL A 139 15.55 5.99 -3.48
N ALA A 140 16.43 5.42 -4.33
CA ALA A 140 17.44 4.45 -3.94
C ALA A 140 18.44 4.96 -2.89
N PRO A 141 18.94 6.22 -2.97
CA PRO A 141 19.80 6.76 -1.93
C PRO A 141 19.10 6.89 -0.57
N LEU A 142 17.79 7.20 -0.57
CA LEU A 142 17.02 7.31 0.67
C LEU A 142 16.85 5.92 1.30
N ALA A 143 16.42 4.93 0.50
CA ALA A 143 16.21 3.55 0.96
C ALA A 143 17.49 2.89 1.46
N SER A 144 18.60 3.03 0.72
CA SER A 144 19.88 2.40 1.07
C SER A 144 20.58 3.03 2.27
N SER A 145 20.38 4.33 2.51
CA SER A 145 21.04 5.02 3.63
C SER A 145 20.46 4.66 5.00
N GLY A 146 19.21 4.19 5.06
CA GLY A 146 18.46 4.00 6.30
C GLY A 146 18.21 5.29 7.09
N ARG A 147 18.59 6.46 6.55
CA ARG A 147 18.41 7.76 7.21
C ARG A 147 17.05 8.34 6.83
N ARG A 148 16.45 9.06 7.79
CA ARG A 148 15.24 9.84 7.55
C ARG A 148 15.57 11.06 6.71
N CYS A 149 14.78 11.32 5.68
CA CYS A 149 14.75 12.60 4.99
C CYS A 149 13.54 13.41 5.48
N LYS A 150 13.80 14.58 6.08
CA LYS A 150 12.73 15.47 6.59
C LYS A 150 11.67 14.68 7.38
N GLU A 151 12.16 13.83 8.30
CA GLU A 151 11.41 12.92 9.19
C GLU A 151 10.84 11.64 8.55
N VAL A 152 10.79 11.55 7.21
CA VAL A 152 10.29 10.38 6.48
C VAL A 152 11.41 9.35 6.27
N LEU A 153 11.17 8.11 6.72
CA LEU A 153 12.03 6.97 6.39
C LEU A 153 11.52 6.28 5.12
N VAL A 154 12.42 5.91 4.22
CA VAL A 154 12.08 5.01 3.10
C VAL A 154 12.58 3.62 3.46
N LEU A 155 11.64 2.68 3.62
CA LEU A 155 11.96 1.29 3.87
C LEU A 155 12.41 0.62 2.54
N PRO A 156 13.54 -0.11 2.53
CA PRO A 156 13.95 -0.88 1.36
C PRO A 156 12.86 -1.86 0.90
N ALA A 157 12.82 -2.14 -0.41
CA ALA A 157 11.77 -2.98 -0.98
C ALA A 157 11.68 -4.37 -0.34
N HIS A 158 12.81 -4.98 0.05
CA HIS A 158 12.84 -6.29 0.69
C HIS A 158 12.12 -6.36 2.06
N VAL A 159 11.79 -5.22 2.68
CA VAL A 159 11.07 -5.20 3.96
C VAL A 159 9.57 -5.48 3.75
N LEU A 160 8.95 -4.92 2.70
CA LEU A 160 7.48 -4.93 2.53
C LEU A 160 7.00 -5.38 1.14
N MET A 161 7.86 -5.28 0.13
CA MET A 161 7.58 -5.61 -1.27
C MET A 161 8.77 -6.39 -1.87
N PRO A 162 9.14 -7.55 -1.30
CA PRO A 162 10.33 -8.29 -1.70
C PRO A 162 10.26 -8.84 -3.14
N VAL A 163 9.05 -8.98 -3.68
CA VAL A 163 8.80 -9.37 -5.07
C VAL A 163 8.25 -8.17 -5.83
N PRO A 164 8.88 -7.71 -6.93
CA PRO A 164 8.34 -6.62 -7.72
C PRO A 164 7.06 -7.05 -8.43
N TRP A 165 6.13 -6.10 -8.62
CA TRP A 165 4.83 -6.37 -9.26
C TRP A 165 4.93 -7.04 -10.64
N THR A 166 6.01 -6.80 -11.40
CA THR A 166 6.21 -7.43 -12.71
C THR A 166 6.49 -8.93 -12.64
N ALA A 167 6.87 -9.43 -11.45
CA ALA A 167 7.16 -10.83 -11.18
C ALA A 167 6.07 -11.47 -10.29
N TRP A 168 4.88 -10.87 -10.19
CA TRP A 168 3.81 -11.32 -9.29
C TRP A 168 3.47 -12.81 -9.42
N LYS A 169 3.57 -13.40 -10.62
CA LYS A 169 3.25 -14.82 -10.87
C LYS A 169 4.06 -15.78 -10.00
N GLN A 170 5.31 -15.44 -9.70
CA GLN A 170 6.17 -16.28 -8.86
C GLN A 170 5.65 -16.44 -7.42
N LEU A 171 4.76 -15.55 -6.97
CA LEU A 171 4.10 -15.66 -5.67
C LEU A 171 3.04 -16.77 -5.64
N PHE A 172 2.52 -17.15 -6.80
CA PHE A 172 1.45 -18.13 -6.99
C PHE A 172 1.94 -19.44 -7.59
N ASP A 173 3.11 -19.44 -8.24
CA ASP A 173 3.78 -20.66 -8.70
C ASP A 173 4.35 -21.48 -7.53
N ALA A 174 4.63 -22.78 -7.76
CA ALA A 174 5.23 -23.65 -6.76
C ALA A 174 6.57 -23.08 -6.27
N CYS A 175 6.71 -22.93 -4.94
CA CYS A 175 7.82 -22.25 -4.31
C CYS A 175 8.72 -23.26 -3.59
N ARG A 176 10.04 -23.20 -3.84
CA ARG A 176 11.04 -23.99 -3.11
C ARG A 176 11.18 -23.46 -1.68
N ASP A 177 11.57 -24.33 -0.75
CA ASP A 177 11.71 -23.94 0.66
C ASP A 177 12.70 -22.78 0.85
N SER A 178 13.83 -22.76 0.13
CA SER A 178 14.80 -21.67 0.20
C SER A 178 14.26 -20.32 -0.28
N ASP A 179 13.42 -20.34 -1.32
CA ASP A 179 12.79 -19.13 -1.85
C ASP A 179 11.74 -18.61 -0.87
N TRP A 180 10.99 -19.53 -0.24
CA TRP A 180 10.06 -19.20 0.84
C TRP A 180 10.76 -18.62 2.07
N ASP A 181 11.86 -19.22 2.53
CA ASP A 181 12.62 -18.73 3.68
C ASP A 181 13.13 -17.30 3.45
N THR A 182 13.56 -17.01 2.22
CA THR A 182 13.95 -15.66 1.81
C THR A 182 12.77 -14.70 1.91
N LEU A 183 11.60 -15.06 1.36
CA LEU A 183 10.39 -14.21 1.42
C LEU A 183 9.90 -14.01 2.86
N ARG A 184 9.83 -15.09 3.65
CA ARG A 184 9.41 -15.12 5.06
C ARG A 184 10.27 -14.22 5.95
N SER A 185 11.50 -13.92 5.54
CA SER A 185 12.37 -12.98 6.25
C SER A 185 11.89 -11.52 6.16
N SER A 186 10.97 -11.20 5.26
CA SER A 186 10.36 -9.87 5.11
C SER A 186 9.32 -9.60 6.20
N HIS A 187 8.90 -8.35 6.38
CA HIS A 187 7.80 -8.00 7.29
C HIS A 187 6.43 -8.22 6.65
N ALA A 188 6.33 -8.03 5.35
CA ALA A 188 5.10 -8.25 4.61
C ALA A 188 5.38 -8.61 3.15
N VAL A 189 4.38 -9.19 2.49
CA VAL A 189 4.36 -9.46 1.05
C VAL A 189 3.04 -9.00 0.47
N CYS A 190 3.08 -8.13 -0.54
CA CYS A 190 1.93 -7.74 -1.36
C CYS A 190 1.76 -8.74 -2.52
N PHE A 191 0.52 -9.21 -2.72
CA PHE A 191 0.14 -10.21 -3.72
C PHE A 191 -0.53 -9.61 -4.97
N TYR A 192 -0.60 -8.28 -5.06
CA TYR A 192 -0.96 -7.54 -6.26
C TYR A 192 -2.31 -7.94 -6.88
N ARG A 193 -3.38 -7.91 -6.09
CA ARG A 193 -4.76 -8.32 -6.47
C ARG A 193 -5.18 -7.78 -7.83
N GLY A 194 -4.81 -6.55 -8.16
CA GLY A 194 -5.16 -5.92 -9.45
C GLY A 194 -4.66 -6.68 -10.69
N VAL A 195 -3.60 -7.49 -10.56
CA VAL A 195 -3.05 -8.33 -11.66
C VAL A 195 -3.13 -9.83 -11.38
N SER A 196 -3.28 -10.23 -10.12
CA SER A 196 -3.38 -11.64 -9.72
C SER A 196 -4.82 -12.15 -9.58
N SER A 197 -5.83 -11.26 -9.63
CA SER A 197 -7.24 -11.66 -9.51
C SER A 197 -7.62 -12.74 -10.53
N GLY A 198 -8.24 -13.82 -10.04
CA GLY A 198 -8.64 -14.98 -10.86
C GLY A 198 -7.51 -15.97 -11.16
N HIS A 199 -6.29 -15.72 -10.69
CA HIS A 199 -5.18 -16.66 -10.82
C HIS A 199 -5.19 -17.67 -9.66
N ALA A 200 -5.18 -18.96 -9.98
CA ALA A 200 -5.10 -20.01 -8.97
C ALA A 200 -3.70 -20.05 -8.34
N ALA A 201 -3.64 -20.19 -7.02
CA ALA A 201 -2.39 -20.43 -6.31
C ALA A 201 -2.04 -21.91 -6.35
N ALA A 202 -0.84 -22.26 -6.81
CA ALA A 202 -0.34 -23.63 -6.70
C ALA A 202 -0.19 -24.03 -5.23
N TRP A 203 -0.40 -25.32 -4.95
CA TRP A 203 -0.06 -25.89 -3.66
C TRP A 203 1.42 -25.66 -3.35
N HIS A 204 1.75 -25.29 -2.11
CA HIS A 204 3.09 -24.85 -1.68
C HIS A 204 3.66 -23.58 -2.34
N SER A 205 2.85 -22.79 -3.05
CA SER A 205 3.25 -21.44 -3.48
C SER A 205 3.53 -20.51 -2.30
N ALA A 206 4.20 -19.38 -2.56
CA ALA A 206 4.43 -18.37 -1.52
C ALA A 206 3.11 -17.80 -0.98
N TYR A 207 2.09 -17.63 -1.82
CA TYR A 207 0.74 -17.24 -1.40
C TYR A 207 0.14 -18.27 -0.44
N TRP A 208 0.16 -19.55 -0.83
CA TRP A 208 -0.40 -20.61 0.01
C TRP A 208 0.29 -20.71 1.37
N ARG A 209 1.62 -20.67 1.38
CA ARG A 209 2.42 -20.70 2.61
C ARG A 209 2.18 -19.47 3.47
N ALA A 210 2.13 -18.26 2.88
CA ALA A 210 1.86 -17.04 3.62
C ALA A 210 0.45 -17.03 4.24
N ALA A 211 -0.56 -17.44 3.48
CA ALA A 211 -1.94 -17.51 3.97
C ALA A 211 -2.07 -18.56 5.09
N SER A 212 -1.49 -19.75 4.91
CA SER A 212 -1.53 -20.84 5.89
C SER A 212 -0.77 -20.51 7.18
N ASP A 213 0.44 -19.95 7.07
CA ASP A 213 1.31 -19.72 8.22
C ASP A 213 0.91 -18.48 9.03
N PHE A 214 0.41 -17.42 8.37
CA PHE A 214 0.20 -16.11 9.01
C PHE A 214 -1.25 -15.64 9.03
N CYS A 215 -2.12 -16.19 8.19
CA CYS A 215 -3.54 -15.83 8.12
C CYS A 215 -4.49 -17.05 8.15
N PRO A 216 -4.25 -18.10 8.96
CA PRO A 216 -4.97 -19.38 8.86
C PRO A 216 -6.49 -19.21 8.99
N ARG A 217 -6.96 -18.38 9.94
CA ARG A 217 -8.40 -18.14 10.12
C ARG A 217 -9.06 -17.47 8.90
N SER A 218 -8.36 -16.54 8.25
CA SER A 218 -8.88 -15.88 7.04
C SER A 218 -8.87 -16.84 5.86
N LEU A 219 -7.85 -17.71 5.78
CA LEU A 219 -7.77 -18.76 4.77
C LEU A 219 -8.91 -19.78 4.93
N ASP A 220 -9.12 -20.30 6.14
CA ASP A 220 -10.19 -21.28 6.43
C ASP A 220 -11.56 -20.73 6.02
N LEU A 221 -11.87 -19.50 6.43
CA LEU A 221 -13.12 -18.82 6.06
C LEU A 221 -13.26 -18.67 4.53
N SER A 222 -12.17 -18.41 3.81
CA SER A 222 -12.17 -18.30 2.34
C SER A 222 -12.43 -19.66 1.67
N LEU A 223 -11.86 -20.75 2.21
CA LEU A 223 -12.03 -22.10 1.68
C LEU A 223 -13.45 -22.62 1.90
N GLU A 224 -14.04 -22.35 3.06
CA GLU A 224 -15.44 -22.69 3.37
C GLU A 224 -16.42 -22.05 2.37
N GLN A 225 -16.19 -20.79 1.98
CA GLN A 225 -17.03 -20.12 0.99
C GLN A 225 -16.83 -20.62 -0.44
N SER A 226 -15.60 -21.01 -0.78
CA SER A 226 -15.25 -21.45 -2.14
C SER A 226 -15.69 -22.89 -2.43
N GLY A 227 -16.23 -23.60 -1.42
CA GLY A 227 -16.67 -24.99 -1.55
C GLY A 227 -15.58 -26.04 -1.32
N GLY A 228 -14.42 -25.65 -0.75
CA GLY A 228 -13.23 -26.51 -0.69
C GLY A 228 -12.61 -26.77 -2.06
N PHE A 229 -11.43 -27.41 -2.09
CA PHE A 229 -10.81 -27.89 -3.33
C PHE A 229 -11.65 -28.96 -4.01
#